data_AF-A0A368H8H8-F1
#
_entry.id   AF-A0A368H8H8-F1
#
_cell.length_a   1.000
_cell.length_b   1.000
_cell.length_c   1.000
_cell.angle_alpha   90.00
_cell.angle_beta   90.00
_cell.angle_gamma   90.00
#
_symmetry.space_group_name_H-M   'P 1'
#
loop_
_entity.id
_entity.type
_entity.pdbx_description
1 polymer ?
#
loop_
_entity_poly.entity_id
_entity_poly.type
_entity_poly.pdbx_seq_one_letter_code
_entity_poly.pdbx_strand_id
1 'polypeptide(L)'
;MNQRSEVSEALRLFLIGVCDNLMDSEEVQRLSEEFGASHVPFRTFGFKPDFFAGTADAVTTECTFLDQATHTPSETAGAWSTLSAFVFSAVRDGYYAELRRQRKSSNAFRNRPSVDVSSDGSVVDGSSRRSVSPAPDDISQSSGPKENTNYLLPPQVY
;
A
#
# COMPACT_ATOMS: atom_id res chain seq x y z
N MET A 1 1.41 -2.85 29.71
CA MET A 1 1.94 -1.47 29.71
C MET A 1 3.10 -1.24 28.73
N ASN A 2 3.71 -2.28 28.13
CA ASN A 2 4.91 -2.14 27.28
C ASN A 2 4.65 -1.62 25.86
N GLN A 3 3.55 -2.05 25.22
CA GLN A 3 3.30 -1.79 23.79
C GLN A 3 3.29 -0.31 23.41
N ARG A 4 2.72 0.55 24.27
CA ARG A 4 2.69 2.00 24.02
C ARG A 4 4.10 2.57 24.00
N SER A 5 4.94 2.16 24.95
CA SER A 5 6.34 2.57 25.03
C SER A 5 7.12 2.11 23.81
N GLU A 6 6.87 0.90 23.33
CA GLU A 6 7.52 0.36 22.12
C GLU A 6 7.15 1.15 20.87
N VAL A 7 5.85 1.48 20.68
CA VAL A 7 5.39 2.27 19.54
C VAL A 7 5.95 3.70 19.61
N SER A 8 5.95 4.30 20.79
CA SER A 8 6.53 5.64 20.99
C SER A 8 8.04 5.65 20.73
N GLU A 9 8.78 4.64 21.19
CA GLU A 9 10.22 4.56 20.91
C GLU A 9 10.50 4.28 19.43
N ALA A 10 9.70 3.43 18.78
CA ALA A 10 9.82 3.20 17.35
C ALA A 10 9.61 4.50 16.55
N LEU A 11 8.60 5.30 16.90
CA LEU A 11 8.38 6.61 16.31
C LEU A 11 9.57 7.56 16.57
N ARG A 12 10.11 7.57 17.78
CA ARG A 12 11.27 8.40 18.15
C ARG A 12 12.49 8.04 17.32
N LEU A 13 12.84 6.76 17.25
CA LEU A 13 13.99 6.26 16.48
C LEU A 13 13.82 6.54 15.00
N PHE A 14 12.61 6.37 14.46
CA PHE A 14 12.29 6.73 13.10
C PHE A 14 12.54 8.22 12.81
N LEU A 15 11.99 9.12 13.64
CA LEU A 15 12.17 10.55 13.45
C LEU A 15 13.64 10.99 13.59
N ILE A 16 14.40 10.38 14.50
CA ILE A 16 15.86 10.60 14.58
C ILE A 16 16.54 10.17 13.29
N GLY A 17 16.22 8.97 12.77
CA GLY A 17 16.76 8.49 11.51
C GLY A 17 16.44 9.40 10.33
N VAL A 18 15.23 9.98 10.28
CA VAL A 18 14.87 11.01 9.28
C VAL A 18 15.75 12.26 9.44
N CYS A 19 15.89 12.78 10.66
CA CYS A 19 16.69 13.96 10.94
C CYS A 19 18.18 13.76 10.59
N ASP A 20 18.73 12.58 10.85
CA ASP A 20 20.13 12.25 10.53
C ASP A 20 20.40 12.16 9.02
N ASN A 21 19.34 11.99 8.20
CA ASN A 21 19.43 11.78 6.76
C ASN A 21 18.69 12.85 5.93
N LEU A 22 18.41 14.04 6.47
CA LEU A 22 17.61 15.09 5.80
C LEU A 22 18.11 15.49 4.40
N MET A 23 19.40 15.27 4.10
CA MET A 23 20.00 15.60 2.81
C MET A 23 19.96 14.44 1.80
N ASP A 24 19.50 13.26 2.20
CA ASP A 24 19.35 12.07 1.37
C ASP A 24 17.86 11.70 1.30
N SER A 25 17.17 12.24 0.31
CA SER A 25 15.74 12.01 0.13
C SER A 25 15.40 10.55 -0.15
N GLU A 26 16.30 9.80 -0.80
CA GLU A 26 16.09 8.39 -1.11
C GLU A 26 16.14 7.56 0.17
N GLU A 27 17.12 7.82 1.05
CA GLU A 27 17.22 7.14 2.34
C GLU A 27 16.07 7.53 3.28
N VAL A 28 15.67 8.80 3.33
CA VAL A 28 14.49 9.23 4.11
C VAL A 28 13.22 8.55 3.61
N GLN A 29 13.03 8.44 2.29
CA GLN A 29 11.90 7.72 1.73
C GLN A 29 11.95 6.24 2.13
N ARG A 30 13.12 5.58 2.01
CA ARG A 30 13.31 4.16 2.37
C ARG A 30 12.99 3.90 3.85
N LEU A 31 13.51 4.73 4.75
CA LEU A 31 13.23 4.65 6.20
C LEU A 31 11.74 4.84 6.49
N SER A 32 11.09 5.77 5.81
CA SER A 32 9.66 6.05 5.95
C SER A 32 8.80 4.87 5.49
N GLU A 33 9.11 4.29 4.32
CA GLU A 33 8.41 3.12 3.81
C GLU A 33 8.60 1.89 4.73
N GLU A 34 9.81 1.69 5.26
CA GLU A 34 10.10 0.62 6.23
C GLU A 34 9.31 0.80 7.53
N PHE A 35 9.27 2.02 8.06
CA PHE A 35 8.46 2.35 9.24
C PHE A 35 6.97 2.04 8.98
N GLY A 36 6.43 2.45 7.83
CA GLY A 36 5.06 2.13 7.42
C GLY A 36 4.79 0.64 7.30
N ALA A 37 5.70 -0.11 6.66
CA ALA A 37 5.59 -1.56 6.52
C ALA A 37 5.56 -2.27 7.88
N SER A 38 6.39 -1.82 8.84
CA SER A 38 6.44 -2.38 10.20
C SER A 38 5.12 -2.27 10.97
N HIS A 39 4.20 -1.40 10.54
CA HIS A 39 2.88 -1.22 11.17
C HIS A 39 1.80 -2.15 10.63
N VAL A 40 2.01 -2.83 9.51
CA VAL A 40 1.02 -3.74 8.91
C VAL A 40 0.55 -4.87 9.86
N PRO A 41 1.41 -5.48 10.70
CA PRO A 41 0.97 -6.46 11.68
C PRO A 41 -0.11 -5.93 12.64
N PHE A 42 -0.13 -4.62 12.93
CA PHE A 42 -1.10 -4.03 13.85
C PHE A 42 -2.53 -3.94 13.29
N ARG A 43 -2.71 -4.20 11.99
CA ARG A 43 -4.03 -4.24 11.34
C ARG A 43 -5.00 -5.20 12.02
N THR A 44 -4.52 -6.34 12.53
CA THR A 44 -5.35 -7.32 13.25
C THR A 44 -5.92 -6.78 14.55
N PHE A 45 -5.32 -5.72 15.09
CA PHE A 45 -5.78 -4.98 16.27
C PHE A 45 -6.56 -3.71 15.89
N GLY A 46 -6.94 -3.54 14.62
CA GLY A 46 -7.74 -2.41 14.15
C GLY A 46 -6.95 -1.17 13.70
N PHE A 47 -5.62 -1.26 13.60
CA PHE A 47 -4.81 -0.15 13.06
C PHE A 47 -5.23 0.19 11.62
N LYS A 48 -5.34 1.50 11.34
CA LYS A 48 -5.64 2.04 10.01
C LYS A 48 -4.53 3.02 9.59
N PRO A 49 -4.13 3.04 8.31
CA PRO A 49 -3.13 3.98 7.81
C PRO A 49 -3.55 5.44 7.95
N ASP A 50 -4.85 5.73 8.12
CA ASP A 50 -5.36 7.07 8.38
C ASP A 50 -4.85 7.67 9.70
N PHE A 51 -4.43 6.83 10.67
CA PHE A 51 -3.82 7.30 11.91
C PHE A 51 -2.46 7.99 11.70
N PHE A 52 -1.78 7.70 10.58
CA PHE A 52 -0.56 8.42 10.23
C PHE A 52 -0.81 9.89 9.91
N ALA A 53 -2.00 10.27 9.42
CA ALA A 53 -2.31 11.68 9.19
C ALA A 53 -2.31 12.47 10.51
N GLY A 54 -3.03 11.97 11.52
CA GLY A 54 -3.00 12.59 12.85
C GLY A 54 -1.63 12.53 13.53
N THR A 55 -0.82 11.52 13.22
CA THR A 55 0.57 11.45 13.70
C THR A 55 1.43 12.53 13.04
N ALA A 56 1.28 12.78 11.74
CA ALA A 56 1.99 13.84 11.01
C ALA A 56 1.64 15.23 11.55
N ASP A 57 0.36 15.48 11.82
CA ASP A 57 -0.12 16.74 12.40
C ASP A 57 0.49 16.98 13.79
N ALA A 58 0.50 15.92 14.62
CA ALA A 58 1.10 15.97 15.95
C ALA A 58 2.61 16.21 15.88
N VAL A 59 3.34 15.50 15.02
CA VAL A 59 4.79 15.70 14.83
C VAL A 59 5.08 17.12 14.37
N THR A 60 4.35 17.62 13.38
CA THR A 60 4.53 18.99 12.86
C THR A 60 4.33 20.02 13.97
N THR A 61 3.28 19.86 14.78
CA THR A 61 2.93 20.75 15.87
C THR A 61 4.00 20.73 16.97
N GLU A 62 4.32 19.56 17.49
CA GLU A 62 5.28 19.39 18.59
C GLU A 62 6.69 19.83 18.19
N CYS A 63 7.16 19.48 16.99
CA CYS A 63 8.48 19.89 16.51
C CYS A 63 8.56 21.39 16.22
N THR A 64 7.45 22.03 15.84
CA THR A 64 7.39 23.50 15.73
C THR A 64 7.49 24.15 17.11
N PHE A 65 6.86 23.59 18.14
CA PHE A 65 6.99 24.11 19.51
C PHE A 65 8.38 23.90 20.10
N LEU A 66 9.05 22.80 19.76
CA LEU A 66 10.42 22.50 20.21
C LEU A 66 11.47 23.47 19.64
N ASP A 67 11.17 24.20 18.57
CA ASP A 67 12.06 25.24 18.03
C ASP A 67 12.25 26.42 19.00
N GLN A 68 11.37 26.58 20.00
CA GLN A 68 11.50 27.59 21.07
C GLN A 68 11.69 29.03 20.55
N ALA A 69 11.05 29.37 19.43
CA ALA A 69 11.17 30.67 18.74
C ALA A 69 12.61 31.00 18.27
N THR A 70 13.40 29.97 17.96
CA THR A 70 14.71 30.14 17.30
C THR A 70 14.54 30.72 15.90
N HIS A 71 13.52 30.28 15.17
CA HIS A 71 13.14 30.81 13.86
C HIS A 71 11.73 31.43 13.92
N THR A 72 11.33 32.10 12.84
CA THR A 72 9.98 32.66 12.80
C THR A 72 8.94 31.52 12.78
N PRO A 73 7.81 31.64 13.50
CA PRO A 73 6.82 30.57 13.58
C PRO A 73 6.33 30.07 12.22
N SER A 74 6.20 30.97 11.24
CA SER A 74 5.79 30.63 9.88
C SER A 74 6.84 29.81 9.13
N GLU A 75 8.13 30.13 9.29
CA GLU A 75 9.22 29.39 8.64
C GLU A 75 9.34 27.99 9.23
N THR A 76 9.36 27.88 10.56
CA THR A 76 9.43 26.60 11.26
C THR A 76 8.24 25.71 10.91
N ALA A 77 7.02 26.24 11.00
CA ALA A 77 5.82 25.50 10.66
C ALA A 77 5.82 25.06 9.18
N GLY A 78 6.27 25.92 8.27
CA GLY A 78 6.37 25.61 6.84
C GLY A 78 7.36 24.48 6.53
N ALA A 79 8.54 24.53 7.16
CA ALA A 79 9.57 23.50 7.01
C ALA A 79 9.09 22.15 7.55
N TRP A 80 8.57 22.11 8.78
CA TRP A 80 8.05 20.88 9.37
C TRP A 80 6.83 20.32 8.63
N SER A 81 5.94 21.17 8.13
CA SER A 81 4.79 20.73 7.32
C SER A 81 5.23 20.07 6.01
N THR A 82 6.28 20.61 5.37
CA THR A 82 6.83 20.04 4.14
C THR A 82 7.49 18.70 4.40
N LEU A 83 8.33 18.63 5.45
CA LEU A 83 9.01 17.40 5.83
C LEU A 83 8.01 16.31 6.26
N SER A 84 7.05 16.64 7.12
CA SER A 84 6.07 15.68 7.62
C SER A 84 5.15 15.18 6.50
N ALA A 85 4.74 16.05 5.57
CA ALA A 85 3.96 15.65 4.41
C ALA A 85 4.71 14.64 3.53
N PHE A 86 6.00 14.90 3.24
CA PHE A 86 6.84 13.98 2.48
C PHE A 86 7.00 12.63 3.19
N VAL A 87 7.46 12.68 4.44
CA VAL A 87 7.76 11.51 5.26
C VAL A 87 6.50 10.64 5.48
N PHE A 88 5.39 11.23 5.92
CA PHE A 88 4.19 10.45 6.21
C PHE A 88 3.40 10.03 4.97
N SER A 89 3.62 10.66 3.81
CA SER A 89 3.18 10.10 2.53
C SER A 89 3.91 8.78 2.25
N ALA A 90 5.25 8.78 2.34
CA ALA A 90 6.07 7.58 2.15
C ALA A 90 5.76 6.48 3.19
N VAL A 91 5.47 6.84 4.44
CA VAL A 91 4.98 5.89 5.47
C VAL A 91 3.70 5.18 5.02
N ARG A 92 2.72 5.94 4.48
CA ARG A 92 1.47 5.33 3.96
C ARG A 92 1.77 4.43 2.76
N ASP A 93 2.65 4.85 1.87
CA ASP A 93 3.03 4.07 0.69
C ASP A 93 3.69 2.74 1.06
N GLY A 94 4.63 2.75 2.01
CA GLY A 94 5.25 1.54 2.57
C GLY A 94 4.24 0.59 3.20
N TYR A 95 3.30 1.12 3.99
CA TYR A 95 2.20 0.33 4.57
C TYR A 95 1.36 -0.37 3.49
N TYR A 96 0.98 0.34 2.42
CA TYR A 96 0.22 -0.24 1.32
C TYR A 96 1.05 -1.20 0.44
N ALA A 97 2.34 -0.92 0.23
CA ALA A 97 3.26 -1.80 -0.49
C ALA A 97 3.38 -3.14 0.23
N GLU A 98 3.58 -3.12 1.54
CA GLU A 98 3.69 -4.31 2.38
C GLU A 98 2.38 -5.10 2.41
N LEU A 99 1.22 -4.44 2.51
CA LEU A 99 -0.08 -5.11 2.38
C LEU A 99 -0.25 -5.83 1.03
N ARG A 100 0.21 -5.22 -0.07
CA ARG A 100 0.17 -5.84 -1.39
C ARG A 100 1.12 -7.04 -1.47
N ARG A 101 2.30 -6.93 -0.86
CA ARG A 101 3.29 -8.02 -0.79
C ARG A 101 2.75 -9.24 -0.05
N GLN A 102 2.13 -9.04 1.12
CA GLN A 102 1.55 -10.12 1.93
C GLN A 102 0.45 -10.90 1.19
N ARG A 103 -0.38 -10.23 0.38
CA ARG A 103 -1.41 -10.88 -0.45
C ARG A 103 -0.82 -11.74 -1.56
N LYS A 104 0.27 -11.29 -2.18
CA LYS A 104 0.97 -12.05 -3.23
C LYS A 104 1.63 -13.30 -2.65
N SER A 105 2.28 -13.17 -1.48
CA SER A 105 2.86 -14.33 -0.80
C SER A 105 1.81 -15.33 -0.34
N SER A 106 0.65 -14.89 0.17
CA SER A 106 -0.42 -15.81 0.57
C SER A 106 -1.04 -16.57 -0.61
N ASN A 107 -1.10 -15.95 -1.80
CA ASN A 107 -1.64 -16.60 -3.00
C ASN A 107 -0.64 -17.55 -3.68
N ALA A 108 0.67 -17.32 -3.55
CA ALA A 108 1.70 -18.15 -4.16
C ALA A 108 1.69 -19.61 -3.64
N PHE A 109 1.30 -19.84 -2.39
CA PHE A 109 1.20 -21.18 -1.82
C PHE A 109 -0.05 -21.96 -2.28
N ARG A 110 -1.10 -21.27 -2.72
CA ARG A 110 -2.33 -21.90 -3.21
C ARG A 110 -2.24 -22.34 -4.67
N ASN A 111 -1.26 -21.82 -5.41
CA ASN A 111 -1.05 -22.09 -6.83
C ASN A 111 0.06 -23.11 -7.13
N ARG A 112 0.55 -23.87 -6.13
CA ARG A 112 1.37 -25.06 -6.46
C ARG A 112 0.45 -26.10 -7.11
N PRO A 113 0.69 -26.52 -8.37
CA PRO A 113 0.09 -27.73 -8.88
C PRO A 113 0.55 -28.87 -7.96
N SER A 114 -0.40 -29.66 -7.47
CA SER A 114 -0.11 -30.93 -6.80
C SER A 114 0.80 -31.72 -7.73
N VAL A 115 2.05 -31.94 -7.33
CA VAL A 115 2.93 -32.88 -8.04
C VAL A 115 2.39 -34.27 -7.73
N ASP A 116 1.57 -34.80 -8.61
CA ASP A 116 1.23 -36.23 -8.60
C ASP A 116 2.53 -37.01 -8.81
N VAL A 117 3.09 -37.54 -7.72
CA VAL A 117 4.11 -38.57 -7.77
C VAL A 117 3.38 -39.86 -8.16
N SER A 118 3.29 -40.12 -9.46
CA SER A 118 2.95 -41.44 -9.97
C SER A 118 4.24 -42.23 -10.18
N SER A 119 4.52 -43.09 -9.22
CA SER A 119 5.41 -44.24 -9.38
C SER A 119 4.65 -45.31 -10.17
N ASP A 120 5.04 -45.60 -11.41
CA ASP A 120 5.26 -46.98 -11.91
C ASP A 120 5.78 -46.94 -13.36
N GLY A 121 6.66 -47.86 -13.70
CA GLY A 121 7.22 -48.00 -15.04
C GLY A 121 6.27 -48.67 -16.03
N SER A 122 6.33 -48.28 -17.30
CA SER A 122 6.31 -49.18 -18.46
C SER A 122 6.37 -48.36 -19.74
N VAL A 123 7.26 -48.76 -20.63
CA VAL A 123 7.22 -48.43 -22.06
C VAL A 123 5.89 -48.93 -22.65
N VAL A 124 5.19 -48.13 -23.48
CA VAL A 124 4.58 -48.48 -24.77
C VAL A 124 3.85 -47.28 -25.39
N ASP A 125 3.92 -47.26 -26.72
CA ASP A 125 3.31 -46.38 -27.72
C ASP A 125 1.77 -46.30 -27.67
N GLY A 126 1.19 -45.22 -28.24
CA GLY A 126 -0.19 -45.23 -28.72
C GLY A 126 -1.11 -44.08 -28.28
N SER A 127 -1.26 -43.11 -29.19
CA SER A 127 -2.47 -42.32 -29.47
C SER A 127 -3.13 -41.43 -28.38
N SER A 128 -3.09 -40.12 -28.71
CA SER A 128 -4.26 -39.24 -28.80
C SER A 128 -5.00 -38.89 -27.50
N ARG A 129 -4.65 -37.75 -26.91
CA ARG A 129 -5.62 -36.91 -26.18
C ARG A 129 -5.44 -35.44 -26.56
N ARG A 130 -6.42 -34.98 -27.34
CA ARG A 130 -6.59 -33.62 -27.86
C ARG A 130 -6.59 -32.59 -26.72
N SER A 131 -5.78 -31.56 -26.90
CA SER A 131 -5.89 -30.29 -26.21
C SER A 131 -7.24 -29.65 -26.54
N VAL A 132 -8.10 -29.48 -25.54
CA VAL A 132 -9.33 -28.69 -25.66
C VAL A 132 -9.06 -27.35 -24.99
N SER A 133 -8.71 -26.37 -25.80
CA SER A 133 -8.80 -24.96 -25.43
C SER A 133 -10.28 -24.58 -25.30
N PRO A 134 -10.70 -23.73 -24.35
CA PRO A 134 -12.04 -23.17 -24.35
C PRO A 134 -12.14 -22.17 -25.52
N ALA A 135 -13.00 -22.46 -26.50
CA ALA A 135 -13.43 -21.49 -27.51
C ALA A 135 -14.62 -20.67 -26.96
N PRO A 136 -14.76 -19.39 -27.38
CA PRO A 136 -15.81 -18.49 -26.90
C PRO A 136 -17.18 -18.82 -27.51
N ASP A 137 -18.24 -18.61 -26.75
CA ASP A 137 -19.62 -18.75 -27.21
C ASP A 137 -19.98 -17.67 -28.25
N ASP A 138 -20.35 -18.12 -29.46
CA ASP A 138 -20.94 -17.30 -30.52
C ASP A 138 -22.43 -17.07 -30.24
N ILE A 139 -22.81 -15.80 -30.06
CA ILE A 139 -24.20 -15.33 -30.08
C ILE A 139 -24.54 -14.95 -31.53
N SER A 140 -25.57 -15.59 -32.08
CA SER A 140 -26.03 -15.32 -33.46
C SER A 140 -27.21 -14.34 -33.49
N GLN A 141 -26.92 -13.15 -34.01
CA GLN A 141 -27.67 -12.21 -34.86
C GLN A 141 -29.20 -12.01 -34.71
N SER A 142 -29.61 -10.72 -34.61
CA SER A 142 -30.65 -10.12 -35.48
C SER A 142 -30.68 -8.57 -35.42
N SER A 143 -30.50 -7.94 -36.60
CA SER A 143 -31.10 -6.68 -37.10
C SER A 143 -31.06 -5.35 -36.27
N GLY A 144 -30.35 -4.32 -36.78
CA GLY A 144 -30.31 -2.93 -36.25
C GLY A 144 -31.51 -2.03 -36.61
N PRO A 145 -31.39 -0.69 -36.77
CA PRO A 145 -30.46 0.28 -36.18
C PRO A 145 -31.20 1.46 -35.49
N LYS A 146 -30.78 1.96 -34.32
CA LYS A 146 -31.18 3.32 -33.85
C LYS A 146 -30.11 3.96 -32.97
N GLU A 147 -29.51 5.03 -33.48
CA GLU A 147 -28.88 6.08 -32.67
C GLU A 147 -29.84 6.52 -31.57
N ASN A 148 -29.34 6.59 -30.33
CA ASN A 148 -29.81 7.56 -29.35
C ASN A 148 -28.76 7.67 -28.23
N THR A 149 -27.83 8.60 -28.43
CA THR A 149 -26.99 9.18 -27.39
C THR A 149 -27.86 9.85 -26.33
N ASN A 150 -28.19 9.12 -25.26
CA ASN A 150 -28.75 9.69 -24.04
C ASN A 150 -27.60 9.91 -23.04
N TYR A 151 -26.96 11.07 -23.14
CA TYR A 151 -26.14 11.59 -22.05
C TYR A 151 -27.07 11.94 -20.89
N LEU A 152 -26.80 11.38 -19.72
CA LEU A 152 -27.47 11.72 -18.46
C LEU A 152 -27.29 13.22 -18.19
N LEU A 153 -28.38 13.98 -18.27
CA LEU A 153 -28.39 15.39 -17.87
C LEU A 153 -28.41 15.49 -16.34
N PRO A 154 -27.67 16.44 -15.74
CA PRO A 154 -27.66 16.65 -14.30
C PRO A 154 -28.98 17.27 -13.79
N PRO A 155 -29.28 17.15 -12.48
CA PRO A 155 -30.58 17.49 -11.90
C PRO A 155 -30.84 19.00 -11.93
N GLN A 156 -32.07 19.40 -12.28
CA GLN A 156 -32.55 20.77 -12.14
C GLN A 156 -33.02 20.99 -10.70
N VAL A 157 -32.46 22.03 -10.06
CA VAL A 157 -32.83 22.48 -8.72
C VAL A 157 -34.00 23.47 -8.87
N TYR A 158 -35.10 23.21 -8.18
CA TYR A 158 -36.21 24.17 -8.02
C TYR A 158 -35.97 25.07 -6.81
#